data_AF-A0A4S4K900-F1
#
_entry.id   AF-A0A4S4K900-F1
#
_cell.length_a   1.000
_cell.length_b   1.000
_cell.length_c   1.000
_cell.angle_alpha   90.00
_cell.angle_beta   90.00
_cell.angle_gamma   90.00
#
_symmetry.space_group_name_H-M   'P 1'
#
loop_
_entity.id
_entity.type
_entity.pdbx_description
1 polymer ?
#
loop_
_entity_poly.entity_id
_entity_poly.type
_entity_poly.pdbx_seq_one_letter_code
_entity_poly.pdbx_strand_id
1 'polypeptide(L)'
;MPAEWAGAFDRVVSVEMVEQVGREFLEEYWRVIDWALNPTTGVGVVQSITIPEAIFLGGFLPTLTLLVQSLSSGSKGRLVIDAVSNIGPHYARTLREWRRRFISHFPDVIEPALKAEYPDIMAGENGQREIEVFKRKWIYY
;
A
#
# COMPACT_ATOMS: atom_id res chain seq x y z
N MET A 1 -14.56 14.53 -6.28
CA MET A 1 -13.30 15.28 -6.50
C MET A 1 -13.61 16.60 -7.17
N PRO A 2 -12.75 17.63 -7.04
CA PRO A 2 -12.96 18.94 -7.66
C PRO A 2 -13.04 18.83 -9.19
N ALA A 3 -13.93 19.58 -9.84
CA ALA A 3 -14.19 19.44 -11.27
C ALA A 3 -12.99 19.86 -12.14
N GLU A 4 -12.19 20.80 -11.62
CA GLU A 4 -10.98 21.32 -12.25
C GLU A 4 -9.84 20.30 -12.38
N TRP A 5 -9.96 19.13 -11.73
CA TRP A 5 -8.96 18.05 -11.83
C TRP A 5 -9.13 17.19 -13.09
N ALA A 6 -10.26 17.32 -13.80
CA ALA A 6 -10.51 16.59 -15.02
C ALA A 6 -9.45 16.91 -16.09
N GLY A 7 -8.63 15.92 -16.46
CA GLY A 7 -7.55 16.08 -17.43
C GLY A 7 -6.41 17.01 -17.00
N ALA A 8 -6.33 17.37 -15.72
CA ALA A 8 -5.42 18.41 -15.23
C ALA A 8 -3.98 17.91 -15.00
N PHE A 9 -3.78 16.59 -14.88
CA PHE A 9 -2.50 16.03 -14.46
C PHE A 9 -1.78 15.37 -15.63
N ASP A 10 -0.58 15.84 -15.96
CA ASP A 10 0.30 15.14 -16.92
C ASP A 10 0.83 13.83 -16.33
N ARG A 11 0.97 13.73 -15.01
CA ARG A 11 1.58 12.58 -14.33
C ARG A 11 0.79 12.15 -13.11
N VAL A 12 0.63 10.85 -12.92
CA VAL A 12 0.05 10.25 -11.71
C VAL A 12 0.98 9.16 -11.20
N VAL A 13 1.16 9.12 -9.87
CA VAL A 13 1.87 8.05 -9.19
C VAL A 13 1.00 7.55 -8.05
N SER A 14 0.78 6.24 -7.99
CA SER A 14 0.01 5.58 -6.93
C SER A 14 0.82 4.40 -6.41
N VAL A 15 1.07 4.36 -5.10
CA VAL A 15 2.03 3.45 -4.43
C VAL A 15 1.32 2.86 -3.23
N GLU A 16 1.26 1.52 -3.15
CA GLU A 16 0.66 0.79 -2.01
C GLU A 16 -0.79 1.22 -1.69
N MET A 17 -1.58 1.56 -2.73
CA MET A 17 -2.98 1.98 -2.57
C MET A 17 -3.99 0.89 -2.96
N VAL A 18 -3.66 0.12 -3.99
CA VAL A 18 -4.57 -0.84 -4.66
C VAL A 18 -5.05 -1.92 -3.69
N GLU A 19 -4.20 -2.29 -2.74
CA GLU A 19 -4.41 -3.28 -1.69
C GLU A 19 -5.61 -2.93 -0.80
N GLN A 20 -5.90 -1.63 -0.67
CA GLN A 20 -6.98 -1.09 0.16
C GLN A 20 -8.23 -0.70 -0.64
N VAL A 21 -8.16 -0.67 -1.97
CA VAL A 21 -9.29 -0.33 -2.84
C VAL A 21 -10.38 -1.41 -2.78
N GLY A 22 -9.97 -2.67 -2.78
CA GLY A 22 -10.90 -3.81 -2.84
C GLY A 22 -11.33 -4.17 -4.27
N ARG A 23 -11.63 -5.45 -4.48
CA ARG A 23 -11.87 -6.03 -5.80
C ARG A 23 -12.96 -5.30 -6.61
N GLU A 24 -14.06 -4.94 -5.95
CA GLU A 24 -15.25 -4.38 -6.59
C GLU A 24 -15.03 -2.95 -7.10
N PHE A 25 -14.01 -2.26 -6.58
CA PHE A 25 -13.75 -0.85 -6.86
C PHE A 25 -12.53 -0.63 -7.76
N LEU A 26 -11.87 -1.70 -8.23
CA LEU A 26 -10.70 -1.55 -9.10
C LEU A 26 -11.03 -0.82 -10.40
N GLU A 27 -12.18 -1.08 -11.03
CA GLU A 27 -12.58 -0.36 -12.25
C GLU A 27 -12.79 1.13 -11.98
N GLU A 28 -13.43 1.46 -10.86
CA GLU A 28 -13.65 2.84 -10.44
C GLU A 28 -12.33 3.56 -10.14
N TYR A 29 -11.39 2.87 -9.50
CA TYR A 29 -10.03 3.38 -9.26
C TYR A 29 -9.34 3.76 -10.57
N TRP A 30 -9.39 2.90 -11.60
CA TRP A 30 -8.85 3.21 -12.92
C TRP A 30 -9.61 4.33 -13.61
N ARG A 31 -10.95 4.35 -13.49
CA ARG A 31 -11.79 5.43 -14.05
C ARG A 31 -11.44 6.80 -13.48
N VAL A 32 -11.09 6.85 -12.20
CA VAL A 32 -10.67 8.08 -11.52
C VAL A 32 -9.29 8.54 -12.01
N ILE A 33 -8.33 7.63 -12.12
CA ILE A 33 -7.00 7.93 -12.69
C ILE A 33 -7.16 8.41 -14.14
N ASP A 34 -7.99 7.73 -14.91
CA ASP A 34 -8.31 8.05 -16.29
C ASP A 34 -8.86 9.48 -16.41
N TRP A 35 -9.86 9.80 -15.59
CA TRP A 35 -10.50 11.12 -15.57
C TRP A 35 -9.54 12.26 -15.19
N ALA A 36 -8.61 12.02 -14.26
CA ALA A 36 -7.68 13.04 -13.79
C ALA A 36 -6.51 13.28 -14.76
N LEU A 37 -6.08 12.24 -15.49
CA LEU A 37 -4.94 12.31 -16.39
C LEU A 37 -5.25 13.10 -17.67
N ASN A 38 -4.27 13.91 -18.09
CA ASN A 38 -4.29 14.60 -19.37
C ASN A 38 -4.55 13.59 -20.51
N PRO A 39 -5.53 13.85 -21.40
CA PRO A 39 -5.96 12.89 -22.43
C PRO A 39 -4.91 12.62 -23.51
N THR A 40 -3.91 13.50 -23.67
CA THR A 40 -2.93 13.44 -24.76
C THR A 40 -1.51 13.13 -24.27
N THR A 41 -1.12 13.66 -23.12
CA THR A 41 0.27 13.58 -22.60
C THR A 41 0.38 12.80 -21.30
N GLY A 42 -0.75 12.33 -20.75
CA GLY A 42 -0.85 11.68 -19.45
C GLY A 42 -0.02 10.39 -19.35
N VAL A 43 0.76 10.26 -18.27
CA VAL A 43 1.49 9.03 -17.94
C VAL A 43 1.29 8.70 -16.46
N GLY A 44 0.93 7.45 -16.19
CA GLY A 44 0.70 6.95 -14.84
C GLY A 44 1.71 5.88 -14.44
N VAL A 45 2.10 5.85 -13.17
CA VAL A 45 2.78 4.71 -12.54
C VAL A 45 1.92 4.23 -11.38
N VAL A 46 1.53 2.96 -11.42
CA VAL A 46 0.85 2.30 -10.30
C VAL A 46 1.74 1.16 -9.82
N GLN A 47 2.11 1.22 -8.55
CA GLN A 47 2.82 0.17 -7.85
C GLN A 47 1.86 -0.49 -6.86
N SER A 48 1.85 -1.83 -6.90
CA SER A 48 1.02 -2.66 -6.05
C SER A 48 1.69 -4.00 -5.77
N ILE A 49 1.36 -4.60 -4.63
CA ILE A 49 1.64 -5.97 -4.24
C ILE A 49 0.64 -6.89 -4.92
N THR A 50 1.14 -7.78 -5.77
CA THR A 50 0.34 -8.80 -6.46
C THR A 50 0.71 -10.19 -6.01
N ILE A 51 -0.26 -11.09 -6.03
CA ILE A 51 -0.06 -12.52 -5.77
C ILE A 51 -0.69 -13.37 -6.89
N PRO A 52 -0.22 -14.62 -7.13
CA PRO A 52 -0.76 -15.45 -8.21
C PRO A 52 -2.24 -15.80 -8.02
N GLU A 53 -2.66 -16.05 -6.78
CA GLU A 53 -4.04 -16.28 -6.39
C GLU A 53 -4.58 -15.08 -5.62
N ALA A 54 -5.66 -14.43 -6.08
CA ALA A 54 -6.22 -13.29 -5.34
C ALA A 54 -6.81 -13.72 -3.98
N ILE A 55 -6.31 -13.15 -2.89
CA ILE A 55 -6.69 -13.49 -1.51
C ILE A 55 -6.95 -12.21 -0.71
N PHE A 56 -7.89 -12.28 0.24
CA PHE A 56 -8.11 -11.25 1.26
C PHE A 56 -7.35 -11.58 2.55
N LEU A 57 -6.36 -10.76 2.91
CA LEU A 57 -5.57 -10.90 4.15
C LEU A 57 -5.57 -9.58 4.94
N GLY A 58 -6.77 -9.08 5.29
CA GLY A 58 -6.92 -7.74 5.88
C GLY A 58 -6.85 -6.59 4.87
N GLY A 59 -6.50 -6.90 3.61
CA GLY A 59 -6.60 -6.11 2.39
C GLY A 59 -6.77 -7.04 1.18
N PHE A 60 -7.07 -6.50 0.00
CA PHE A 60 -7.24 -7.29 -1.23
C PHE A 60 -5.96 -7.28 -2.06
N LEU A 61 -5.28 -8.43 -2.16
CA LEU A 61 -4.12 -8.55 -3.05
C LEU A 61 -4.56 -9.07 -4.42
N PRO A 62 -4.52 -8.26 -5.49
CA PRO A 62 -4.98 -8.67 -6.80
C PRO A 62 -3.94 -9.54 -7.51
N THR A 63 -4.41 -10.27 -8.53
CA THR A 63 -3.51 -10.85 -9.54
C THR A 63 -3.14 -9.78 -10.57
N LEU A 64 -2.01 -9.95 -11.26
CA LEU A 64 -1.64 -9.07 -12.37
C LEU A 64 -2.74 -9.07 -13.46
N THR A 65 -3.29 -10.24 -13.78
CA THR A 65 -4.38 -10.36 -14.77
C THR A 65 -5.60 -9.53 -14.39
N LEU A 66 -6.01 -9.55 -13.12
CA LEU A 66 -7.14 -8.76 -12.64
C LEU A 66 -6.86 -7.25 -12.74
N LEU A 67 -5.64 -6.82 -12.45
CA LEU A 67 -5.25 -5.42 -12.63
C LEU A 67 -5.32 -4.97 -14.08
N VAL A 68 -4.80 -5.78 -15.01
CA VAL A 68 -4.85 -5.47 -16.45
C VAL A 68 -6.29 -5.43 -16.95
N GLN A 69 -7.13 -6.38 -16.53
CA GLN A 69 -8.54 -6.45 -16.93
C GLN A 69 -9.32 -5.23 -16.42
N SER A 70 -9.20 -4.92 -15.12
CA SER A 70 -9.88 -3.77 -14.51
C SER A 70 -9.38 -2.44 -15.05
N LEU A 71 -8.09 -2.33 -15.40
CA LEU A 71 -7.53 -1.15 -16.06
C LEU A 71 -8.16 -0.93 -17.42
N SER A 72 -8.26 -1.99 -18.22
CA SER A 72 -8.88 -1.93 -19.54
C SER A 72 -10.37 -1.56 -19.45
N SER A 73 -11.14 -2.21 -18.58
CA SER A 73 -12.57 -1.92 -18.43
C SER A 73 -12.83 -0.53 -17.83
N GLY A 74 -12.16 -0.19 -16.73
CA GLY A 74 -12.34 1.07 -16.00
C GLY A 74 -11.92 2.32 -16.79
N SER A 75 -10.88 2.21 -17.62
CA SER A 75 -10.46 3.28 -18.53
C SER A 75 -11.10 3.23 -19.92
N LYS A 76 -11.98 2.25 -20.17
CA LYS A 76 -12.58 1.99 -21.49
C LYS A 76 -11.52 1.85 -22.59
N GLY A 77 -10.40 1.21 -22.27
CA GLY A 77 -9.28 0.96 -23.18
C GLY A 77 -8.39 2.18 -23.47
N ARG A 78 -8.59 3.32 -22.81
CA ARG A 78 -7.77 4.52 -23.03
C ARG A 78 -6.40 4.40 -22.36
N LEU A 79 -6.33 3.85 -21.16
CA LEU A 79 -5.04 3.59 -20.50
C LEU A 79 -4.43 2.34 -21.09
N VAL A 80 -3.19 2.46 -21.58
CA VAL A 80 -2.40 1.36 -22.12
C VAL A 80 -1.17 1.13 -21.25
N ILE A 81 -0.77 -0.13 -21.14
CA ILE A 81 0.39 -0.52 -20.34
C ILE A 81 1.64 -0.37 -21.21
N ASP A 82 2.52 0.53 -20.80
CA ASP A 82 3.84 0.70 -21.43
C ASP A 82 4.85 -0.34 -20.91
N ALA A 83 4.92 -0.51 -19.59
CA ALA A 83 5.85 -1.45 -18.94
C ALA A 83 5.28 -2.03 -17.65
N VAL A 84 5.73 -3.25 -17.33
CA VAL A 84 5.49 -3.92 -16.04
C VAL A 84 6.83 -4.40 -15.50
N SER A 85 7.13 -4.05 -14.25
CA SER A 85 8.37 -4.44 -13.57
C SER A 85 8.07 -5.14 -12.26
N ASN A 86 8.74 -6.27 -12.01
CA ASN A 86 8.65 -6.99 -10.75
C ASN A 86 9.80 -6.56 -9.82
N ILE A 87 9.44 -5.90 -8.72
CA ILE A 87 10.38 -5.46 -7.68
C ILE A 87 10.24 -6.25 -6.36
N GLY A 88 9.56 -7.39 -6.36
CA GLY A 88 9.34 -8.23 -5.18
C GLY A 88 10.61 -8.57 -4.37
N PRO A 89 11.75 -8.90 -5.00
CA PRO A 89 13.01 -9.13 -4.28
C PRO A 89 13.50 -7.93 -3.46
N HIS A 90 13.18 -6.71 -3.90
CA HIS A 90 13.51 -5.50 -3.15
C HIS A 90 12.64 -5.38 -1.90
N TYR A 91 11.37 -5.77 -1.97
CA TYR A 91 10.45 -5.74 -0.83
C TYR A 91 10.92 -6.65 0.32
N ALA A 92 11.39 -7.86 0.01
CA ALA A 92 11.98 -8.76 1.00
C ALA A 92 13.19 -8.15 1.72
N ARG A 93 14.05 -7.41 0.99
CA ARG A 93 15.16 -6.65 1.60
C ARG A 93 14.63 -5.51 2.47
N THR A 94 13.62 -4.77 2.03
CA THR A 94 12.98 -3.69 2.79
C THR A 94 12.45 -4.20 4.12
N LEU A 95 11.66 -5.27 4.13
CA LEU A 95 11.12 -5.89 5.36
C LEU A 95 12.24 -6.35 6.31
N ARG A 96 13.32 -6.94 5.77
CA ARG A 96 14.47 -7.34 6.57
C ARG A 96 15.17 -6.14 7.23
N GLU A 97 15.35 -5.05 6.50
CA GLU A 97 15.92 -3.82 7.07
C GLU A 97 15.00 -3.15 8.08
N TRP A 98 13.69 -3.15 7.84
CA TRP A 98 12.71 -2.67 8.83
C TRP A 98 12.78 -3.48 10.11
N ARG A 99 12.76 -4.82 10.02
CA ARG A 99 12.91 -5.70 11.19
C ARG A 99 14.22 -5.45 11.93
N ARG A 100 15.35 -5.34 11.21
CA ARG A 100 16.66 -5.07 11.81
C ARG A 100 16.66 -3.74 12.57
N ARG A 101 16.19 -2.66 11.92
CA ARG A 101 16.13 -1.32 12.51
C ARG A 101 15.17 -1.26 13.69
N PHE A 102 13.98 -1.87 13.56
CA PHE A 102 12.99 -2.00 14.62
C PHE A 102 13.60 -2.64 15.86
N ILE A 103 14.22 -3.81 15.74
CA ILE A 103 14.85 -4.50 16.88
C ILE A 103 15.95 -3.63 17.51
N SER A 104 16.82 -3.03 16.69
CA SER A 104 17.92 -2.21 17.22
C SER A 104 17.49 -0.93 17.92
N HIS A 105 16.35 -0.34 17.53
CA HIS A 105 15.84 0.92 18.10
C HIS A 105 14.67 0.67 19.06
N PHE A 106 14.28 -0.60 19.30
CA PHE A 106 13.16 -0.91 20.16
C PHE A 106 13.30 -0.34 21.58
N PRO A 107 14.41 -0.60 22.31
CA PRO A 107 14.53 -0.12 23.70
C PRO A 107 14.67 1.40 23.81
N ASP A 108 15.32 2.04 22.83
CA ASP A 108 15.73 3.44 22.96
C ASP A 108 14.75 4.42 22.31
N VAL A 109 13.93 3.96 21.35
CA VAL A 109 13.00 4.82 20.58
C VAL A 109 11.57 4.33 20.69
N ILE A 110 11.33 3.05 20.37
CA ILE A 110 9.96 2.54 20.18
C ILE A 110 9.26 2.32 21.51
N GLU A 111 9.91 1.64 22.46
CA GLU A 111 9.33 1.40 23.78
C GLU A 111 9.02 2.71 24.54
N PRO A 112 9.93 3.71 24.60
CA PRO A 112 9.60 5.01 25.18
C PRO A 112 8.45 5.71 24.45
N ALA A 113 8.40 5.65 23.11
CA ALA A 113 7.30 6.24 22.33
C ALA A 113 5.96 5.57 22.62
N LEU A 114 5.92 4.24 22.70
CA LEU A 114 4.71 3.48 23.04
C LEU A 114 4.19 3.84 24.44
N LYS A 115 5.08 4.00 25.42
CA LYS A 115 4.72 4.43 26.78
C LYS A 115 4.18 5.87 26.79
N ALA A 116 4.72 6.75 25.97
CA ALA A 116 4.29 8.14 25.87
C ALA A 116 2.93 8.29 25.16
N GLU A 117 2.69 7.51 24.11
CA GLU A 117 1.48 7.58 23.29
C GLU A 117 0.29 6.84 23.93
N TYR A 118 0.55 5.71 24.59
CA TYR A 118 -0.48 4.87 25.21
C TYR A 118 -0.20 4.63 26.71
N PRO A 119 -0.11 5.69 27.55
CA PRO A 119 0.30 5.56 28.94
C PRO A 119 -0.62 4.65 29.76
N ASP A 120 -1.94 4.70 29.51
CA ASP A 120 -2.94 3.91 30.24
C ASP A 120 -2.77 2.40 30.04
N ILE A 121 -2.23 1.99 28.89
CA ILE A 121 -2.04 0.57 28.53
C ILE A 121 -0.60 0.14 28.80
N MET A 122 0.37 0.99 28.42
CA MET A 122 1.78 0.62 28.33
C MET A 122 2.59 0.99 29.58
N ALA A 123 2.08 1.86 30.46
CA ALA A 123 2.74 2.25 31.72
C ALA A 123 2.06 1.70 32.99
N GLY A 124 0.94 0.97 32.86
CA GLY A 124 0.24 0.32 33.98
C GLY A 124 0.92 -0.96 34.48
N GLU A 125 0.30 -1.66 35.45
CA GLU A 125 0.85 -2.90 36.05
C GLU A 125 1.22 -3.99 35.03
N ASN A 126 0.47 -4.09 33.92
CA ASN A 126 0.73 -5.04 32.84
C ASN A 126 1.51 -4.45 31.66
N GLY A 127 1.97 -3.20 31.74
CA GLY A 127 2.54 -2.46 30.61
C GLY A 127 3.73 -3.15 29.96
N GLN A 128 4.64 -3.71 30.77
CA GLN A 128 5.80 -4.45 30.23
C GLN A 128 5.39 -5.68 29.41
N ARG A 129 4.32 -6.37 29.83
CA ARG A 129 3.78 -7.52 29.09
C ARG A 129 3.17 -7.08 27.77
N GLU A 130 2.41 -5.98 27.75
CA GLU A 130 1.79 -5.45 26.53
C GLU A 130 2.85 -4.98 25.52
N ILE A 131 3.92 -4.33 25.99
CA ILE A 131 5.06 -3.93 25.16
C ILE A 131 5.74 -5.16 24.54
N GLU A 132 5.96 -6.22 25.31
CA GLU A 132 6.53 -7.47 24.81
C GLU A 132 5.60 -8.17 23.80
N VAL A 133 4.28 -8.15 24.03
CA VAL A 133 3.30 -8.68 23.08
C VAL A 133 3.33 -7.88 21.77
N PHE A 134 3.35 -6.55 21.84
CA PHE A 134 3.47 -5.68 20.67
C PHE A 134 4.74 -6.01 19.88
N LYS A 135 5.89 -6.07 20.56
CA LYS A 135 7.19 -6.40 19.95
C LYS A 135 7.16 -7.74 19.22
N ARG A 136 6.60 -8.77 19.85
CA ARG A 136 6.52 -10.12 19.27
C ARG A 136 5.58 -10.17 18.07
N LYS A 137 4.44 -9.48 18.14
CA LYS A 137 3.51 -9.37 17.01
C LYS A 137 4.17 -8.68 15.81
N TRP A 138 4.89 -7.58 16.05
CA TRP A 138 5.59 -6.85 15.00
C TRP A 138 6.75 -7.64 14.37
N ILE A 139 7.44 -8.47 15.15
CA ILE A 139 8.53 -9.32 14.63
C ILE A 139 7.99 -10.50 13.79
N TYR A 140 6.77 -10.96 14.09
CA TYR A 140 6.13 -12.07 13.42
C TYR A 140 5.49 -11.68 12.08
N TYR A 141 4.92 -10.48 12.01
CA TYR A 141 4.34 -9.89 10.80
C TYR A 141 5.43 -9.52 9.78
#